data_AF-A0A2N6J3D6-F1
#
_entry.id   AF-A0A2N6J3D6-F1
#
_cell.length_a   1.000
_cell.length_b   1.000
_cell.length_c   1.000
_cell.angle_alpha   90.00
_cell.angle_beta   90.00
_cell.angle_gamma   90.00
#
_symmetry.space_group_name_H-M   'P 1'
#
loop_
_entity.id
_entity.type
_entity.pdbx_description
1 polymer ?
#
loop_
_entity_poly.entity_id
_entity_poly.type
_entity_poly.pdbx_seq_one_letter_code
_entity_poly.pdbx_strand_id
1 'polypeptide(L)'
;MLVAKFFHLLGLTIWVGGMFFAHMALRPALAVLHPEQRLTLMSAVLGGFFIWVWVAIALVLGSGLHMMAVMGGAHLPPYVHAMSGIGAVMMLIFAHIFFAPFRRLKLSAAQQDWDRASRALRQIRMLVGVNLCLGLLTIAIGALGPLAA
;
A
#
# COMPACT_ATOMS: atom_id res chain seq x y z
N MET A 1 15.19 -19.65 1.85
CA MET A 1 14.42 -18.97 2.93
C MET A 1 14.91 -17.57 3.27
N LEU A 2 16.19 -17.35 3.60
CA LEU A 2 16.67 -16.02 4.04
C LEU A 2 16.47 -14.91 2.99
N VAL A 3 16.88 -15.16 1.74
CA VAL A 3 16.75 -14.21 0.63
C VAL A 3 15.29 -13.84 0.35
N ALA A 4 14.39 -14.83 0.37
CA ALA A 4 12.95 -14.59 0.21
C ALA A 4 12.38 -13.72 1.33
N LYS A 5 12.73 -14.01 2.60
CA LYS A 5 12.35 -13.18 3.74
C LYS A 5 12.83 -11.73 3.59
N PHE A 6 14.08 -11.53 3.14
CA PHE A 6 14.64 -10.20 2.91
C PHE A 6 13.80 -9.40 1.90
N PHE A 7 13.52 -9.98 0.72
CA PHE A 7 12.69 -9.29 -0.29
C PHE A 7 11.24 -9.08 0.17
N HIS A 8 10.69 -10.02 0.94
CA HIS A 8 9.36 -9.88 1.53
C HIS A 8 9.29 -8.67 2.47
N LEU A 9 10.25 -8.57 3.39
CA LEU A 9 10.34 -7.45 4.33
C LEU A 9 10.63 -6.14 3.60
N LEU A 10 11.53 -6.12 2.62
CA LEU A 10 11.84 -4.94 1.82
C LEU A 10 10.59 -4.39 1.12
N GLY A 11 9.80 -5.27 0.48
CA GLY A 11 8.54 -4.88 -0.15
C GLY A 11 7.55 -4.30 0.86
N LEU A 12 7.38 -4.95 2.03
CA LEU A 12 6.54 -4.40 3.11
C LEU A 12 7.05 -3.04 3.60
N THR A 13 8.36 -2.87 3.81
CA THR A 13 8.97 -1.62 4.27
C THR A 13 8.71 -0.47 3.29
N ILE A 14 8.90 -0.71 1.99
CA ILE A 14 8.66 0.31 0.96
C ILE A 14 7.17 0.67 0.92
N TRP A 15 6.29 -0.34 0.91
CA TRP A 15 4.86 -0.11 0.74
C TRP A 15 4.21 0.47 2.00
N VAL A 16 4.30 -0.23 3.13
CA VAL A 16 3.69 0.19 4.40
C VAL A 16 4.38 1.44 4.93
N GLY A 17 5.71 1.50 4.89
CA GLY A 17 6.47 2.69 5.29
C GLY A 17 6.15 3.92 4.43
N GLY A 18 6.03 3.75 3.11
CA GLY A 18 5.61 4.83 2.21
C GLY A 18 4.20 5.33 2.49
N MET A 19 3.24 4.43 2.77
CA MET A 19 1.88 4.82 3.18
C MET A 19 1.87 5.57 4.52
N PHE A 20 2.68 5.12 5.49
CA PHE A 20 2.84 5.79 6.78
C PHE A 20 3.41 7.20 6.60
N PHE A 21 4.51 7.34 5.87
CA PHE A 21 5.12 8.63 5.54
C PHE A 21 4.12 9.57 4.86
N ALA A 22 3.37 9.07 3.86
CA ALA A 22 2.38 9.86 3.14
C ALA A 22 1.31 10.44 4.06
N HIS A 23 0.87 9.68 5.07
CA HIS A 23 -0.16 10.11 6.02
C HIS A 23 0.37 11.02 7.13
N MET A 24 1.50 10.66 7.72
CA MET A 24 1.99 11.26 8.95
C MET A 24 2.88 12.49 8.70
N ALA A 25 3.63 12.49 7.60
CA ALA A 25 4.61 13.55 7.32
C ALA A 25 4.22 14.39 6.09
N LEU A 26 4.01 13.74 4.94
CA LEU A 26 3.76 14.47 3.69
C LEU A 26 2.45 15.25 3.75
N ARG A 27 1.35 14.60 4.14
CA ARG A 27 0.02 15.24 4.14
C ARG A 27 -0.03 16.51 5.00
N PRO A 28 0.42 16.52 6.28
CA PRO A 28 0.45 17.74 7.06
C PRO A 28 1.30 18.84 6.42
N ALA A 29 2.45 18.48 5.85
CA ALA A 29 3.35 19.43 5.20
C ALA A 29 2.71 20.15 4.00
N LEU A 30 1.72 19.53 3.31
CA LEU A 30 1.01 20.17 2.20
C LEU A 30 0.21 21.42 2.62
N ALA A 31 -0.05 21.63 3.91
CA ALA A 31 -0.83 22.78 4.40
C ALA A 31 -0.19 24.13 4.02
N VAL A 32 1.12 24.18 3.77
CA VAL A 32 1.84 25.40 3.35
C VAL A 32 1.55 25.83 1.91
N LEU A 33 1.01 24.93 1.08
CA LEU A 33 0.73 25.19 -0.33
C LEU A 33 -0.70 25.68 -0.55
N HIS A 34 -0.97 26.37 -1.65
CA HIS A 34 -2.33 26.66 -2.08
C HIS A 34 -3.09 25.37 -2.48
N PRO A 35 -4.43 25.31 -2.36
CA PRO A 35 -5.19 24.09 -2.59
C PRO A 35 -4.90 23.38 -3.91
N GLU A 36 -4.77 24.11 -5.02
CA GLU A 36 -4.51 23.57 -6.36
C GLU A 36 -3.11 22.96 -6.48
N GLN A 37 -2.12 23.61 -5.86
CA GLN A 37 -0.74 23.12 -5.80
C GLN A 37 -0.65 21.82 -4.99
N ARG A 38 -1.43 21.68 -3.91
CA ARG A 38 -1.52 20.43 -3.13
C ARG A 38 -2.00 19.28 -4.00
N LEU A 39 -3.03 19.50 -4.82
CA LEU A 39 -3.60 18.48 -5.70
C LEU A 39 -2.61 18.06 -6.79
N THR A 40 -1.93 19.03 -7.39
CA THR A 40 -0.92 18.80 -8.43
C THR A 40 0.27 18.03 -7.88
N LEU A 41 0.81 18.47 -6.74
CA LEU A 41 1.93 17.79 -6.07
C LEU A 41 1.54 16.36 -5.67
N MET A 42 0.37 16.16 -5.07
CA MET A 42 -0.09 14.82 -4.69
C MET A 42 -0.31 13.92 -5.89
N SER A 43 -0.82 14.44 -7.00
CA SER A 43 -0.95 13.68 -8.25
C SER A 43 0.42 13.15 -8.74
N ALA A 44 1.45 14.01 -8.71
CA ALA A 44 2.82 13.63 -9.09
C ALA A 44 3.44 12.63 -8.11
N VAL A 45 3.34 12.89 -6.80
CA VAL A 45 3.88 12.00 -5.75
C VAL A 45 3.24 10.62 -5.82
N LEU A 46 1.90 10.55 -5.93
CA LEU A 46 1.19 9.27 -6.06
C LEU A 46 1.57 8.53 -7.34
N GLY A 47 1.82 9.25 -8.44
CA GLY A 47 2.31 8.65 -9.68
C GLY A 47 3.65 7.95 -9.52
N GLY A 48 4.62 8.59 -8.86
CA GLY A 48 5.90 7.95 -8.55
C GLY A 48 5.76 6.82 -7.53
N PHE A 49 5.01 7.06 -6.45
CA PHE A 49 4.85 6.09 -5.37
C PHE A 49 4.16 4.80 -5.83
N PHE A 50 3.12 4.89 -6.66
CA PHE A 50 2.38 3.70 -7.09
C PHE A 50 3.20 2.77 -7.99
N ILE A 51 4.21 3.27 -8.72
CA ILE A 51 5.17 2.41 -9.42
C ILE A 51 5.93 1.55 -8.41
N TRP A 52 6.43 2.16 -7.33
CA TRP A 52 7.11 1.44 -6.25
C TRP A 52 6.17 0.49 -5.50
N VAL A 53 4.89 0.82 -5.36
CA VAL A 53 3.90 -0.09 -4.78
C VAL A 53 3.71 -1.34 -5.65
N TRP A 54 3.66 -1.22 -6.99
CA TRP A 54 3.62 -2.39 -7.87
C TRP A 54 4.85 -3.29 -7.71
N VAL A 55 6.05 -2.68 -7.63
CA VAL A 55 7.30 -3.41 -7.36
C VAL A 55 7.24 -4.11 -5.99
N ALA A 56 6.79 -3.41 -4.95
CA ALA A 56 6.63 -3.97 -3.62
C ALA A 56 5.64 -5.15 -3.60
N ILE A 57 4.49 -5.04 -4.29
CA ILE A 57 3.52 -6.14 -4.42
C ILE A 57 4.17 -7.36 -5.08
N ALA A 58 4.92 -7.16 -6.17
CA ALA A 58 5.60 -8.26 -6.85
C ALA A 58 6.63 -8.94 -5.94
N LEU A 59 7.42 -8.16 -5.18
CA LEU A 59 8.38 -8.69 -4.21
C LEU A 59 7.70 -9.47 -3.10
N VAL A 60 6.65 -8.91 -2.49
CA VAL A 60 5.91 -9.53 -1.37
C VAL A 60 5.22 -10.82 -1.81
N LEU A 61 4.55 -10.84 -2.97
CA LEU A 61 3.88 -12.04 -3.47
C LEU A 61 4.87 -13.10 -3.91
N GLY A 62 5.87 -12.74 -4.71
CA GLY A 62 6.85 -13.69 -5.23
C GLY A 62 7.60 -14.38 -4.09
N SER A 63 8.05 -13.59 -3.12
CA SER A 63 8.70 -14.13 -1.91
C SER A 63 7.72 -14.89 -1.01
N GLY A 64 6.51 -14.37 -0.78
CA GLY A 64 5.50 -14.96 0.10
C GLY A 64 5.04 -16.33 -0.38
N LEU A 65 4.65 -16.44 -1.65
CA LEU A 65 4.24 -17.69 -2.28
C LEU A 65 5.39 -18.72 -2.29
N HIS A 66 6.62 -18.28 -2.57
CA HIS A 66 7.78 -19.15 -2.50
C HIS A 66 7.99 -19.70 -1.07
N MET A 67 7.91 -18.84 -0.05
CA MET A 67 8.03 -19.28 1.35
C MET A 67 6.91 -20.24 1.75
N MET A 68 5.67 -19.98 1.34
CA MET A 68 4.52 -20.86 1.59
C MET A 68 4.70 -22.25 0.95
N ALA A 69 5.22 -22.31 -0.28
CA ALA A 69 5.49 -23.57 -0.97
C ALA A 69 6.57 -24.40 -0.25
N VAL A 70 7.63 -23.75 0.24
CA VAL A 70 8.72 -24.41 0.97
C VAL A 70 8.29 -24.85 2.38
N MET A 71 7.37 -24.14 3.04
CA MET A 71 6.88 -24.45 4.39
C MET A 71 5.81 -25.56 4.45
N GLY A 72 5.46 -26.20 3.32
CA GLY A 72 4.58 -27.37 3.32
C GLY A 72 3.13 -27.12 2.88
N GLY A 73 2.82 -25.99 2.22
CA GLY A 73 1.56 -25.81 1.51
C GLY A 73 0.30 -25.78 2.39
N ALA A 74 -0.49 -26.87 2.43
CA ALA A 74 -1.79 -26.92 3.11
C ALA A 74 -1.72 -27.02 4.65
N HIS A 75 -0.55 -27.30 5.22
CA HIS A 75 -0.33 -27.40 6.68
C HIS A 75 0.33 -26.15 7.26
N LEU A 76 0.09 -24.98 6.65
CA LEU A 76 0.67 -23.73 7.14
C LEU A 76 0.06 -23.33 8.49
N PRO A 77 0.84 -22.69 9.37
CA PRO A 77 0.31 -22.11 10.59
C PRO A 77 -0.84 -21.12 10.29
N PRO A 78 -1.87 -21.01 11.15
CA PRO A 78 -3.02 -20.13 10.93
C PRO A 78 -2.65 -18.67 10.66
N TYR A 79 -1.59 -18.16 11.28
CA TYR A 79 -1.12 -16.79 11.07
C TYR A 79 -0.68 -16.53 9.62
N VAL A 80 -0.13 -17.53 8.92
CA VAL A 80 0.29 -17.40 7.51
C VAL A 80 -0.93 -17.30 6.59
N HIS A 81 -2.01 -18.04 6.88
CA HIS A 81 -3.28 -17.91 6.17
C HIS A 81 -3.90 -16.53 6.40
N ALA A 82 -3.87 -16.03 7.64
CA ALA A 82 -4.35 -14.68 7.96
C ALA A 82 -3.54 -13.60 7.20
N MET A 83 -2.21 -13.67 7.21
CA MET A 83 -1.35 -12.75 6.45
C MET A 83 -1.67 -12.78 4.95
N SER A 84 -1.86 -13.97 4.39
CA SER A 84 -2.17 -14.15 2.96
C SER A 84 -3.53 -13.53 2.61
N GLY A 85 -4.55 -13.76 3.44
CA GLY A 85 -5.88 -13.18 3.26
C GLY A 85 -5.86 -11.65 3.33
N ILE A 86 -5.18 -11.09 4.33
CA ILE A 86 -5.04 -9.63 4.45
C ILE A 86 -4.26 -9.05 3.28
N GLY A 87 -3.16 -9.68 2.87
CA GLY A 87 -2.36 -9.27 1.71
C GLY A 87 -3.19 -9.22 0.42
N ALA A 88 -4.05 -10.21 0.19
CA ALA A 88 -4.96 -10.22 -0.96
C ALA A 88 -5.96 -9.04 -0.92
N VAL A 89 -6.56 -8.77 0.25
CA VAL A 89 -7.44 -7.61 0.44
C VAL A 89 -6.70 -6.29 0.17
N MET A 90 -5.48 -6.15 0.69
CA MET A 90 -4.65 -4.97 0.47
C MET A 90 -4.35 -4.74 -1.01
N MET A 91 -4.06 -5.80 -1.77
CA MET A 91 -3.85 -5.72 -3.20
C MET A 91 -5.11 -5.29 -3.95
N LEU A 92 -6.28 -5.82 -3.59
CA LEU A 92 -7.56 -5.43 -4.21
C LEU A 92 -7.87 -3.95 -3.95
N ILE A 93 -7.62 -3.47 -2.73
CA ILE A 93 -7.74 -2.05 -2.39
C ILE A 93 -6.79 -1.22 -3.25
N PHE A 94 -5.53 -1.61 -3.37
CA PHE A 94 -4.57 -0.89 -4.19
C PHE A 94 -4.92 -0.89 -5.68
N ALA A 95 -5.33 -2.04 -6.23
CA ALA A 95 -5.79 -2.12 -7.61
C ALA A 95 -6.98 -1.18 -7.85
N HIS A 96 -7.95 -1.16 -6.93
CA HIS A 96 -9.07 -0.21 -7.00
C HIS A 96 -8.56 1.24 -6.98
N ILE A 97 -7.67 1.61 -6.05
CA ILE A 97 -7.06 2.95 -5.96
C ILE A 97 -6.40 3.35 -7.28
N PHE A 98 -5.59 2.47 -7.85
CA PHE A 98 -4.78 2.76 -9.03
C PHE A 98 -5.64 2.93 -10.29
N PHE A 99 -6.58 2.01 -10.53
CA PHE A 99 -7.36 2.02 -11.76
C PHE A 99 -8.54 3.00 -11.75
N ALA A 100 -9.12 3.31 -10.57
CA ALA A 100 -10.28 4.19 -10.46
C ALA A 100 -9.94 5.63 -9.99
N PRO A 101 -9.77 5.91 -8.69
CA PRO A 101 -9.63 7.29 -8.22
C PRO A 101 -8.30 7.94 -8.62
N PHE A 102 -7.20 7.20 -8.77
CA PHE A 102 -5.94 7.79 -9.24
C PHE A 102 -6.03 8.27 -10.69
N ARG A 103 -6.62 7.46 -11.57
CA ARG A 103 -6.92 7.90 -12.94
C ARG A 103 -7.80 9.15 -12.96
N ARG A 104 -8.86 9.19 -12.13
CA ARG A 104 -9.75 10.35 -11.98
C ARG A 104 -9.00 11.59 -11.47
N LEU A 105 -8.10 11.43 -10.50
CA LEU A 105 -7.27 12.52 -9.99
C LEU A 105 -6.40 13.12 -11.11
N LYS A 106 -5.65 12.28 -11.84
CA LYS A 106 -4.79 12.75 -12.94
C LYS A 106 -5.57 13.50 -14.02
N LEU A 107 -6.70 12.94 -14.45
CA LEU A 107 -7.53 13.54 -15.49
C LEU A 107 -8.13 14.88 -15.03
N SER A 108 -8.70 14.92 -13.82
CA SER A 108 -9.36 16.13 -13.30
C SER A 108 -8.34 17.25 -13.03
N ALA A 109 -7.15 16.90 -12.51
CA ALA A 109 -6.07 17.87 -12.32
C ALA A 109 -5.55 18.45 -13.64
N ALA A 110 -5.43 17.62 -14.69
CA ALA A 110 -5.04 18.10 -16.03
C ALA A 110 -6.08 19.03 -16.66
N GLN A 111 -7.36 18.84 -16.33
CA GLN A 111 -8.48 19.69 -16.78
C GLN A 111 -8.74 20.89 -15.85
N GLN A 112 -7.94 21.06 -14.79
CA GLN A 112 -8.14 22.07 -13.75
C GLN A 112 -9.52 21.99 -13.05
N ASP A 113 -10.16 20.82 -13.07
CA ASP A 113 -11.37 20.53 -12.29
C ASP A 113 -10.97 20.15 -10.85
N TRP A 114 -10.69 21.18 -10.05
CA TRP A 114 -10.19 21.04 -8.69
C TRP A 114 -11.18 20.38 -7.74
N ASP A 115 -12.48 20.52 -8.00
CA ASP A 115 -13.54 19.89 -7.22
C ASP A 115 -13.55 18.37 -7.41
N ARG A 116 -13.48 17.89 -8.66
CA ARG A 116 -13.36 16.44 -8.91
C ARG A 116 -12.02 15.89 -8.44
N ALA A 117 -10.93 16.62 -8.66
CA ALA A 117 -9.60 16.22 -8.19
C ALA A 117 -9.55 16.08 -6.66
N SER A 118 -10.14 17.01 -5.92
CA SER A 118 -10.16 16.96 -4.45
C SER A 118 -10.98 15.79 -3.91
N ARG A 119 -12.12 15.47 -4.54
CA ARG A 119 -12.94 14.28 -4.20
C ARG A 119 -12.17 12.99 -4.46
N ALA A 120 -11.52 12.87 -5.62
CA ALA A 120 -10.70 11.72 -5.97
C ALA A 120 -9.54 11.53 -4.96
N LEU A 121 -8.81 12.61 -4.64
CA LEU A 121 -7.74 12.55 -3.65
C LEU A 121 -8.27 12.15 -2.26
N ARG A 122 -9.43 12.65 -1.84
CA ARG A 122 -10.06 12.26 -0.57
C ARG A 122 -10.33 10.76 -0.50
N GLN A 123 -10.86 10.18 -1.57
CA GLN A 123 -11.10 8.74 -1.68
C GLN A 123 -9.79 7.95 -1.60
N ILE A 124 -8.75 8.37 -2.34
CA ILE A 124 -7.41 7.73 -2.29
C ILE A 124 -6.91 7.72 -0.85
N ARG A 125 -6.94 8.85 -0.14
CA ARG A 125 -6.46 8.94 1.24
C ARG A 125 -7.18 7.97 2.17
N MET A 126 -8.51 7.90 2.09
CA MET A 126 -9.28 6.98 2.92
C MET A 126 -8.85 5.52 2.68
N LEU A 127 -8.76 5.12 1.41
CA LEU A 127 -8.39 3.75 1.05
C LEU A 127 -6.94 3.43 1.41
N VAL A 128 -6.00 4.35 1.20
CA VAL A 128 -4.60 4.17 1.61
C VAL A 128 -4.50 4.11 3.15
N GLY A 129 -5.31 4.87 3.88
CA GLY A 129 -5.38 4.79 5.34
C GLY A 129 -5.87 3.43 5.84
N VAL A 130 -6.95 2.89 5.25
CA VAL A 130 -7.41 1.52 5.53
C VAL A 130 -6.31 0.51 5.20
N ASN A 131 -5.66 0.67 4.04
CA ASN A 131 -4.60 -0.22 3.60
C ASN A 131 -3.36 -0.18 4.52
N LEU A 132 -3.05 0.99 5.07
CA LEU A 132 -1.99 1.16 6.07
C LEU A 132 -2.32 0.38 7.36
N CYS A 133 -3.54 0.49 7.87
CA CYS A 133 -3.97 -0.27 9.05
C CYS A 133 -3.85 -1.78 8.83
N LEU A 134 -4.30 -2.27 7.66
CA LEU A 134 -4.14 -3.68 7.27
C LEU A 134 -2.67 -4.09 7.16
N GLY A 135 -1.81 -3.22 6.61
CA GLY A 135 -0.37 -3.46 6.53
C GLY A 135 0.28 -3.56 7.91
N LEU A 136 -0.03 -2.65 8.83
CA LEU A 136 0.46 -2.69 10.21
C LEU A 136 -0.04 -3.93 10.97
N LEU A 137 -1.30 -4.30 10.78
CA LEU A 137 -1.86 -5.54 11.33
C LEU A 137 -1.13 -6.77 10.78
N THR A 138 -0.83 -6.80 9.48
CA THR A 138 -0.08 -7.89 8.85
C THR A 138 1.33 -8.01 9.43
N ILE A 139 2.01 -6.88 9.67
CA ILE A 139 3.32 -6.86 10.35
C ILE A 139 3.21 -7.44 11.76
N ALA A 140 2.20 -7.02 12.53
CA ALA A 140 1.99 -7.53 13.89
C ALA A 140 1.74 -9.05 13.89
N ILE A 141 0.89 -9.56 12.99
CA ILE A 141 0.62 -10.99 12.86
C ILE A 141 1.88 -11.75 12.44
N GLY A 142 2.65 -11.24 11.49
CA GLY A 142 3.88 -11.90 11.04
C GLY A 142 4.99 -11.90 12.09
N ALA A 143 5.10 -10.85 12.89
CA ALA A 143 6.12 -10.73 13.93
C ALA A 143 5.76 -11.49 15.22
N LEU A 144 4.49 -11.44 15.64
CA LEU A 144 4.04 -12.00 16.92
C LEU A 144 3.39 -13.38 16.77
N GLY A 145 2.89 -13.73 15.59
CA GLY A 145 2.25 -15.03 15.32
C GLY A 145 3.11 -16.23 15.71
N PRO A 146 4.43 -16.25 15.45
CA PRO A 146 5.30 -17.35 15.89
C PRO A 146 5.44 -17.50 17.41
N LEU A 147 5.09 -16.49 18.22
CA LEU A 147 5.07 -16.61 19.68
C LEU A 147 3.81 -17.31 20.20
N ALA A 148 2.78 -17.39 19.38
CA ALA A 148 1.46 -17.94 19.71
C ALA A 148 1.15 -19.27 18.99
N ALA A 149 2.11 -19.79 18.21
CA ALA A 149 2.01 -21.02 17.42
C ALA A 149 2.97 -22.08 17.97
#